data_AF-A0A0F8X9F0-F1
#
_entry.id   AF-A0A0F8X9F0-F1
#
_cell.length_a   1.000
_cell.length_b   1.000
_cell.length_c   1.000
_cell.angle_alpha   90.00
_cell.angle_beta   90.00
_cell.angle_gamma   90.00
#
_symmetry.space_group_name_H-M   'P 1'
#
loop_
_entity.id
_entity.type
_entity.pdbx_description
1 polymer ?
#
loop_
_entity_poly.entity_id
_entity_poly.type
_entity_poly.pdbx_seq_one_letter_code
_entity_poly.pdbx_strand_id
1 'polypeptide(L)' 'MKTLVVQKWEESERGWGTRPDGYSLHLTEEDRKEYIEYYWSQMPKEIPDEYSHLSGTPYLADVDDNIVDEVESSKNGVR' A
#
# COMPACT_ATOMS: atom_id res chain seq x y z
N MET A 1 -14.09 8.56 13.74
CA MET A 1 -13.35 7.31 13.47
C MET A 1 -14.10 6.51 12.42
N LYS A 2 -13.46 6.24 11.28
CA LYS A 2 -13.91 5.23 10.32
C LYS A 2 -12.87 4.11 10.25
N THR A 3 -13.30 2.96 9.78
CA THR A 3 -12.45 1.82 9.52
C THR A 3 -11.98 1.84 8.06
N LEU A 4 -10.68 1.70 7.84
CA LEU A 4 -10.06 1.61 6.50
C LEU A 4 -9.38 0.26 6.30
N VAL A 5 -9.19 -0.11 5.04
CA VAL A 5 -8.37 -1.26 4.65
C VAL A 5 -6.89 -0.87 4.67
N VAL A 6 -6.10 -1.63 5.40
CA VAL A 6 -4.65 -1.44 5.54
C VAL A 6 -3.91 -2.53 4.78
N GLN A 7 -2.95 -2.13 3.94
CA GLN A 7 -2.00 -3.02 3.28
C GLN A 7 -0.59 -2.72 3.76
N LYS A 8 0.12 -3.74 4.29
CA LYS A 8 1.52 -3.61 4.67
C LYS A 8 2.43 -3.78 3.45
N TRP A 9 3.54 -3.05 3.45
CA TRP A 9 4.59 -3.13 2.44
C TRP A 9 5.95 -3.43 3.06
N GLU A 10 6.78 -4.11 2.29
CA GLU A 10 8.21 -4.31 2.55
C GLU A 10 9.01 -3.93 1.31
N GLU A 11 10.21 -3.43 1.53
CA GLU A 11 11.17 -3.09 0.49
C GLU A 11 12.19 -4.21 0.39
N SER A 12 12.50 -4.61 -0.85
CA SER A 12 13.56 -5.55 -1.18
C SER A 12 14.72 -4.78 -1.80
N GLU A 13 15.93 -4.95 -1.26
CA GLU A 13 17.16 -4.32 -1.73
C GLU A 13 18.23 -5.38 -1.99
N ARG A 14 18.78 -5.39 -3.22
CA ARG A 14 19.76 -6.40 -3.66
C ARG A 14 21.01 -6.35 -2.78
N GLY A 15 21.32 -7.48 -2.15
CA GLY A 15 22.50 -7.63 -1.28
C GLY A 15 22.26 -7.19 0.17
N TRP A 16 21.11 -6.61 0.49
CA TRP A 16 20.72 -6.24 1.85
C TRP A 16 19.62 -7.15 2.42
N GLY A 17 18.64 -7.52 1.60
CA GLY A 17 17.48 -8.32 2.01
C GLY A 17 16.20 -7.49 2.00
N THR A 18 15.29 -7.75 2.94
CA THR A 18 13.99 -7.06 3.02
C THR A 18 13.84 -6.26 4.31
N ARG A 19 13.16 -5.12 4.25
CA ARG A 19 12.82 -4.27 5.42
C ARG A 19 11.39 -3.72 5.34
N PRO A 20 10.78 -3.34 6.48
CA PRO A 20 9.46 -2.71 6.47
C PRO A 20 9.44 -1.41 5.67
N ASP A 21 8.40 -1.22 4.87
CA ASP A 21 8.25 -0.08 3.96
C ASP A 21 6.86 0.58 4.11
N GLY A 22 6.40 0.64 5.36
CA GLY A 22 5.15 1.29 5.73
C GLY A 22 3.88 0.55 5.29
N TYR A 23 2.82 1.34 5.13
CA TYR A 23 1.46 0.86 4.90
C TYR A 23 0.75 1.75 3.90
N SER A 24 -0.16 1.19 3.11
CA SER A 24 -1.14 1.97 2.36
C SER A 24 -2.54 1.80 2.95
N LEU A 25 -3.34 2.85 2.86
CA LEU A 25 -4.70 2.94 3.39
C LEU A 25 -5.70 3.12 2.24
N HIS A 26 -6.80 2.40 2.30
CA HIS A 26 -7.82 2.35 1.25
C HIS A 26 -9.23 2.35 1.85
N LEU A 27 -10.19 3.00 1.18
CA LEU A 27 -11.58 3.00 1.63
C LEU A 27 -12.20 1.60 1.53
N THR A 28 -11.87 0.89 0.46
CA THR A 28 -12.42 -0.45 0.18
C THR A 28 -11.33 -1.42 -0.26
N GLU A 29 -11.67 -2.72 -0.23
CA GLU A 29 -10.80 -3.76 -0.78
C GLU A 29 -10.62 -3.62 -2.30
N GLU A 30 -11.57 -3.00 -3.01
CA GLU A 30 -11.45 -2.77 -4.44
C GLU A 30 -10.43 -1.67 -4.74
N ASP A 31 -10.49 -0.56 -4.00
CA ASP A 31 -9.49 0.51 -4.10
C ASP A 31 -8.08 -0.04 -3.81
N ARG A 32 -7.95 -0.92 -2.80
CA ARG A 32 -6.67 -1.59 -2.50
C ARG A 32 -6.16 -2.39 -3.69
N LYS A 33 -7.01 -3.20 -4.33
CA LYS A 33 -6.61 -3.99 -5.50
C LYS A 33 -6.20 -3.09 -6.66
N GLU A 34 -6.99 -2.07 -6.97
CA GLU A 34 -6.68 -1.16 -8.08
C GLU A 34 -5.38 -0.39 -7.82
N TYR A 35 -5.12 0.04 -6.58
CA TYR A 35 -3.85 0.66 -6.19
C TYR A 35 -2.67 -0.27 -6.43
N ILE A 36 -2.80 -1.53 -6.01
CA ILE A 36 -1.76 -2.56 -6.16
C ILE A 36 -1.52 -2.88 -7.64
N GLU A 37 -2.59 -3.04 -8.42
CA GLU A 37 -2.49 -3.27 -9.87
C GLU A 37 -1.82 -2.09 -10.56
N TYR A 38 -2.18 -0.86 -10.19
CA TYR A 38 -1.53 0.34 -10.69
C TYR A 38 -0.04 0.34 -10.34
N TYR A 39 0.34 0.09 -9.09
CA TYR A 39 1.74 0.01 -8.67
C TYR A 39 2.53 -1.01 -9.51
N TRP A 40 2.02 -2.24 -9.65
CA TRP A 40 2.69 -3.28 -10.44
C TRP A 40 2.71 -2.96 -11.94
N SER A 41 1.73 -2.23 -12.46
CA SER A 41 1.73 -1.79 -13.86
C SER A 41 2.86 -0.81 -14.19
N GLN A 42 3.38 -0.09 -13.18
CA GLN A 42 4.50 0.84 -13.34
C GLN A 42 5.87 0.15 -13.20
N MET A 43 5.91 -1.13 -12.82
CA MET A 43 7.16 -1.85 -12.65
C MET A 43 7.86 -2.13 -13.99
N PRO A 44 9.19 -1.95 -14.07
CA PRO A 44 9.96 -2.42 -15.21
C PRO A 44 9.85 -3.94 -15.36
N LYS A 45 10.15 -4.42 -16.57
CA LYS A 45 10.16 -5.87 -16.88
C LYS A 45 11.28 -6.63 -16.19
N GLU A 46 12.40 -5.96 -15.93
CA GLU A 46 13.52 -6.50 -15.18
C GLU A 46 13.33 -6.18 -13.70
N ILE A 47 13.75 -7.11 -12.83
CA ILE A 47 13.66 -6.92 -11.38
C ILE A 47 14.64 -5.80 -11.01
N PRO A 48 14.17 -4.66 -10.47
CA PRO A 48 15.05 -3.60 -10.03
C PRO A 48 15.88 -4.03 -8.82
N ASP A 49 16.93 -3.26 -8.55
CA ASP A 49 17.76 -3.48 -7.36
C ASP A 49 17.03 -3.15 -6.06
N GLU A 50 16.07 -2.22 -6.13
CA GLU A 50 15.21 -1.78 -5.01
C GLU A 50 13.75 -1.69 -5.48
N TYR A 51 12.83 -2.32 -4.73
CA TYR A 51 11.39 -2.18 -4.97
C TYR A 51 10.57 -2.54 -3.73
N SER A 52 9.41 -1.90 -3.57
CA SER A 52 8.42 -2.31 -2.58
C SER A 52 7.59 -3.49 -3.10
N HIS A 53 7.18 -4.37 -2.20
CA HIS A 53 6.20 -5.42 -2.47
C HIS A 53 5.27 -5.60 -1.27
N LEU A 54 4.15 -6.28 -1.52
CA LEU A 54 3.18 -6.58 -0.48
C LEU A 54 3.79 -7.51 0.57
N SER A 55 3.44 -7.27 1.83
CA SER A 55 3.73 -8.16 2.94
C SER A 55 2.48 -8.35 3.79
N GLY A 56 2.31 -9.56 4.34
CA GLY A 56 1.17 -9.90 5.20
C GLY A 56 -0.19 -9.93 4.50
N THR A 57 -1.23 -10.08 5.32
CA THR A 57 -2.64 -10.06 4.89
C THR A 57 -3.23 -8.67 5.18
N PRO A 58 -4.00 -8.07 4.26
CA PRO A 58 -4.69 -6.82 4.55
C PRO A 58 -5.64 -6.98 5.72
N TYR A 59 -5.82 -5.91 6.48
CA TYR A 59 -6.69 -5.89 7.66
C TYR A 59 -7.38 -4.55 7.80
N LEU A 60 -8.42 -4.52 8.63
CA LEU A 60 -9.19 -3.32 8.93
C LEU A 60 -8.63 -2.61 10.16
N ALA A 61 -8.49 -1.29 10.09
CA ALA A 61 -8.07 -0.47 11.22
C ALA A 61 -8.91 0.79 11.34
N ASP A 62 -9.24 1.17 12.57
CA ASP A 62 -9.88 2.45 12.86
C ASP A 62 -8.84 3.57 12.78
N VAL A 63 -9.21 4.65 12.10
CA VAL A 63 -8.36 5.83 11.91
C VAL A 63 -9.10 7.10 12.31
N ASP A 64 -8.32 8.14 12.59
CA ASP A 64 -8.83 9.48 12.87
C ASP A 64 -9.42 10.12 11.61
N ASP A 65 -10.37 11.03 11.81
CA ASP A 65 -11.17 11.60 10.71
C ASP A 65 -10.30 12.36 9.69
N ASN A 66 -9.20 12.98 10.12
CA ASN A 66 -8.27 13.64 9.19
C ASN A 66 -7.59 12.67 8.21
N ILE A 67 -7.36 11.42 8.61
CA ILE A 67 -6.80 10.39 7.73
C ILE A 67 -7.87 9.90 6.75
N VAL A 68 -9.12 9.81 7.21
CA VAL A 68 -10.26 9.47 6.34
C VAL A 68 -10.37 10.50 5.22
N ASP A 69 -10.35 11.80 5.57
CA ASP A 69 -10.49 12.89 4.59
C ASP A 69 -9.39 12.85 3.51
N GLU A 70 -8.16 12.50 3.90
CA GLU A 70 -7.02 12.34 2.98
C GLU A 70 -7.24 11.17 2.02
N VAL A 71 -7.67 10.02 2.55
CA VAL A 71 -7.93 8.82 1.75
C VAL A 71 -9.12 9.02 0.82
N GLU A 72 -10.19 9.69 1.27
CA GLU A 72 -11.37 10.04 0.45
C GLU A 72 -11.04 11.04 -0.66
N SER A 73 -10.01 11.86 -0.49
CA SER A 73 -9.53 12.80 -1.50
C SER A 73 -8.55 12.16 -2.49
N SER A 74 -8.09 10.95 -2.22
CA SER A 74 -7.21 10.18 -3.09
C SER A 74 -8.00 9.39 -4.14
N LYS A 75 -7.32 8.88 -5.17
CA LYS A 75 -7.99 8.05 -6.17
C LYS A 75 -8.37 6.68 -5.60
N ASN A 76 -7.36 5.92 -5.17
CA ASN A 76 -7.50 4.51 -4.75
C ASN A 76 -6.78 4.26 -3.41
N GLY A 77 -6.49 5.30 -2.62
CA GLY A 77 -5.73 5.22 -1.39
C GLY A 77 -4.43 6.02 -1.39
N VAL A 78 -3.81 6.07 -0.21
CA VAL A 78 -2.55 6.77 0.05
C VAL A 78 -1.55 5.84 0.72
N ARG A 79 -0.26 6.10 0.52
CA ARG A 79 0.87 5.39 1.11
C ARG A 79 1.90 6.40 1.58
#